data_AF-A0A0Q7XHX4-F1
#
_entry.id   AF-A0A0Q7XHX4-F1
#
_cell.length_a   1.000
_cell.length_b   1.000
_cell.length_c   1.000
_cell.angle_alpha   90.00
_cell.angle_beta   90.00
_cell.angle_gamma   90.00
#
_symmetry.space_group_name_H-M   'P 1'
#
loop_
_entity.id
_entity.type
_entity.pdbx_description
1 polymer ?
#
loop_
_entity_poly.entity_id
_entity_poly.type
_entity_poly.pdbx_seq_one_letter_code
_entity_poly.pdbx_strand_id
1 'polypeptide(L)'
;MIDFSSLHALAGNDSDRTFSFVGIRDGILHLPKGCDDWAARINGAVPAQRYALSKEAFRLLFHALEAFRAASNSRLKGDRDSAQRGPDGTELLGQWIEDEPIIYYRQLDILDGILERFDELEILTLAQRQGRSERVDGSRLYRELERATFTDDHSFFVDGMTLPSLQLSYEPVELVQMYCFALLEVKRWLGEAEDVHRDIQVLAAQFVELHLKAGDSLFEFDSWKITRALMLERLDAIDRTTAYKDPDYFDFYDALERFLRGGEQLPGAGLQWGISTFAPVWEAMCIEDLMHRYAAELAACDVSNVRPSLVVSSKQLQEVQSIRSGADYFVLRSMPLLKGAFEANEDTGPLFPDAVLLFSEDAFKQSAYLHYGVKTLADDVLPSSIPADFRASFEKLRETTDGYIQNDGADLLRELLKHTQPDGLTAFYMGRTLSNSYQVQMSESWSRQRLTKALLARPDAAYFADFIRGMLWEIVFDKSDARRSEDGLYHRKRLDCCAQVLGAVKSYRGTLPEMASLERFYEACIAGATEALVVDMKYHTSGHMLDAGKVAELRERSVRKQFVYEYRLQKTLAQGASIASEFCLPAYDPEEKKTVVSVDGASFAGGFISLRYLNVRALLARYGTELTTSG
;
A
#
# COMPACT_ATOMS: atom_id res chain seq x y z
N MET A 1 -3.49 2.76 -26.59
CA MET A 1 -4.05 1.73 -25.68
C MET A 1 -3.25 0.42 -25.77
N ILE A 2 -3.08 -0.25 -24.64
CA ILE A 2 -2.25 -1.46 -24.50
C ILE A 2 -3.05 -2.71 -24.89
N ASP A 3 -2.55 -3.52 -25.84
CA ASP A 3 -3.12 -4.85 -26.11
C ASP A 3 -2.50 -5.88 -25.13
N PHE A 4 -3.13 -6.04 -23.97
CA PHE A 4 -2.67 -6.97 -22.92
C PHE A 4 -2.64 -8.44 -23.36
N SER A 5 -3.37 -8.81 -24.43
CA SER A 5 -3.38 -10.18 -24.96
C SER A 5 -2.15 -10.50 -25.82
N SER A 6 -1.50 -9.46 -26.33
CA SER A 6 -0.29 -9.56 -27.17
C SER A 6 1.01 -9.53 -26.38
N LEU A 7 0.97 -9.07 -25.11
CA LEU A 7 2.16 -8.94 -24.28
C LEU A 7 2.77 -10.29 -23.95
N HIS A 8 4.10 -10.37 -24.10
CA HIS A 8 4.90 -11.46 -23.57
C HIS A 8 5.43 -11.07 -22.18
N ALA A 9 5.30 -11.93 -21.18
CA ALA A 9 5.81 -11.65 -19.84
C ALA A 9 7.22 -12.22 -19.66
N LEU A 10 8.10 -11.47 -19.00
CA LEU A 10 9.46 -11.90 -18.66
C LEU A 10 9.79 -11.45 -17.24
N ALA A 11 10.25 -12.34 -16.38
CA ALA A 11 10.74 -11.95 -15.05
C ALA A 11 12.18 -11.43 -15.14
N GLY A 12 12.53 -10.46 -14.29
CA GLY A 12 13.90 -9.97 -14.16
C GLY A 12 14.87 -11.10 -13.80
N ASN A 13 16.10 -11.04 -14.33
CA ASN A 13 17.16 -12.00 -14.04
C ASN A 13 18.40 -11.32 -13.44
N ASP A 14 19.29 -12.08 -12.79
CA ASP A 14 20.50 -11.54 -12.16
C ASP A 14 21.77 -11.58 -13.04
N SER A 15 21.67 -12.04 -14.28
CA SER A 15 22.76 -12.01 -15.26
C SER A 15 22.81 -10.68 -16.03
N ASP A 16 21.69 -9.99 -16.10
CA ASP A 16 21.60 -8.67 -16.70
C ASP A 16 21.98 -7.59 -15.70
N ARG A 17 23.18 -7.01 -15.87
CA ARG A 17 23.62 -5.84 -15.09
C ARG A 17 22.74 -4.61 -15.33
N THR A 18 21.87 -4.66 -16.34
CA THR A 18 21.03 -3.59 -16.88
C THR A 18 19.52 -3.77 -16.68
N PHE A 19 19.05 -4.87 -16.05
CA PHE A 19 17.61 -5.17 -15.97
C PHE A 19 17.13 -5.32 -14.53
N SER A 20 17.15 -4.19 -13.81
CA SER A 20 16.23 -3.91 -12.71
C SER A 20 14.90 -3.32 -13.20
N PHE A 21 14.70 -3.29 -14.53
CA PHE A 21 13.51 -2.71 -15.14
C PHE A 21 12.27 -3.56 -14.87
N VAL A 22 11.21 -2.91 -14.41
CA VAL A 22 9.89 -3.51 -14.19
C VAL A 22 8.84 -2.60 -14.82
N GLY A 23 7.99 -3.18 -15.66
CA GLY A 23 7.01 -2.46 -16.47
C GLY A 23 6.86 -3.04 -17.88
N ILE A 24 6.39 -2.26 -18.84
CA ILE A 24 6.26 -2.66 -20.24
C ILE A 24 7.36 -1.98 -21.07
N ARG A 25 8.08 -2.75 -21.87
CA ARG A 25 9.04 -2.23 -22.85
C ARG A 25 9.09 -3.15 -24.08
N ASP A 26 9.05 -2.57 -25.27
CA ASP A 26 9.17 -3.30 -26.55
C ASP A 26 8.18 -4.47 -26.69
N GLY A 27 6.96 -4.30 -26.18
CA GLY A 27 5.91 -5.34 -26.19
C GLY A 27 6.08 -6.45 -25.15
N ILE A 28 7.05 -6.31 -24.24
CA ILE A 28 7.33 -7.24 -23.15
C ILE A 28 6.89 -6.64 -21.82
N LEU A 29 6.12 -7.39 -21.04
CA LEU A 29 5.81 -7.11 -19.63
C LEU A 29 6.92 -7.68 -18.75
N HIS A 30 7.84 -6.81 -18.34
CA HIS A 30 8.91 -7.12 -17.39
C HIS A 30 8.36 -7.16 -15.96
N LEU A 31 8.34 -8.36 -15.36
CA LEU A 31 7.95 -8.60 -13.99
C LEU A 31 9.17 -8.57 -13.05
N PRO A 32 8.96 -8.35 -11.73
CA PRO A 32 10.05 -8.37 -10.76
C PRO A 32 10.82 -9.71 -10.75
N LYS A 33 12.05 -9.67 -10.24
CA LYS A 33 12.86 -10.88 -10.02
C LYS A 33 12.12 -11.88 -9.14
N GLY A 34 12.31 -13.18 -9.38
CA GLY A 34 11.64 -14.25 -8.62
C GLY A 34 10.17 -14.50 -9.01
N CYS A 35 9.68 -13.83 -10.07
CA CYS A 35 8.33 -14.00 -10.61
C CYS A 35 8.30 -14.84 -11.90
N ASP A 36 9.25 -15.76 -12.10
CA ASP A 36 9.34 -16.60 -13.30
C ASP A 36 8.06 -17.42 -13.53
N ASP A 37 7.50 -18.00 -12.45
CA ASP A 37 6.25 -18.75 -12.50
C ASP A 37 5.05 -17.86 -12.85
N TRP A 38 5.07 -16.58 -12.44
CA TRP A 38 4.04 -15.61 -12.83
C TRP A 38 4.12 -15.32 -14.33
N ALA A 39 5.33 -15.10 -14.86
CA ALA A 39 5.57 -14.88 -16.28
C ALA A 39 5.15 -16.11 -17.10
N ALA A 40 5.53 -17.32 -16.66
CA ALA A 40 5.15 -18.57 -17.30
C ALA A 40 3.63 -18.75 -17.34
N ARG A 41 2.93 -18.41 -16.24
CA ARG A 41 1.46 -18.46 -16.17
C ARG A 41 0.79 -17.52 -17.16
N ILE A 42 1.29 -16.28 -17.32
CA ILE A 42 0.77 -15.32 -18.30
C ILE A 42 1.00 -15.84 -19.73
N ASN A 43 2.23 -16.29 -20.03
CA ASN A 43 2.61 -16.74 -21.35
C ASN A 43 1.88 -18.03 -21.78
N GLY A 44 1.64 -18.94 -20.84
CA GLY A 44 0.92 -20.20 -21.08
C GLY A 44 -0.60 -20.06 -21.19
N ALA A 45 -1.17 -18.90 -20.86
CA ALA A 45 -2.62 -18.69 -20.88
C ALA A 45 -3.18 -18.46 -22.29
N VAL A 46 -4.44 -18.84 -22.50
CA VAL A 46 -5.22 -18.49 -23.71
C VAL A 46 -5.44 -16.98 -23.81
N PRO A 47 -5.70 -16.39 -24.99
CA PRO A 47 -5.71 -14.93 -25.19
C PRO A 47 -6.56 -14.12 -24.19
N ALA A 48 -7.79 -14.56 -23.91
CA ALA A 48 -8.68 -13.89 -22.97
C ALA A 48 -8.14 -13.94 -21.52
N GLN A 49 -7.59 -15.08 -21.10
CA GLN A 49 -7.00 -15.25 -19.78
C GLN A 49 -5.66 -14.50 -19.66
N ARG A 50 -4.84 -14.50 -20.71
CA ARG A 50 -3.61 -13.72 -20.78
C ARG A 50 -3.90 -12.23 -20.65
N TYR A 51 -4.92 -11.74 -21.37
CA TYR A 51 -5.38 -10.37 -21.24
C TYR A 51 -5.72 -10.03 -19.78
N ALA A 52 -6.51 -10.86 -19.11
CA ALA A 52 -6.87 -10.65 -17.70
C ALA A 52 -5.65 -10.64 -16.77
N LEU A 53 -4.74 -11.62 -16.90
CA LEU A 53 -3.57 -11.75 -16.05
C LEU A 53 -2.54 -10.62 -16.27
N SER A 54 -2.28 -10.24 -17.52
CA SER A 54 -1.40 -9.12 -17.86
C SER A 54 -1.98 -7.79 -17.40
N LYS A 55 -3.31 -7.60 -17.55
CA LYS A 55 -4.03 -6.42 -17.05
C LYS A 55 -3.95 -6.31 -15.53
N GLU A 56 -4.12 -7.43 -14.81
CA GLU A 56 -3.98 -7.49 -13.35
C GLU A 56 -2.55 -7.16 -12.91
N ALA A 57 -1.55 -7.77 -13.53
CA ALA A 57 -0.14 -7.51 -13.22
C ALA A 57 0.22 -6.03 -13.43
N PHE A 58 -0.22 -5.44 -14.54
CA PHE A 58 -0.04 -4.01 -14.79
C PHE A 58 -0.68 -3.17 -13.69
N ARG A 59 -1.93 -3.45 -13.32
CA ARG A 59 -2.65 -2.71 -12.27
C ARG A 59 -1.91 -2.73 -10.94
N LEU A 60 -1.43 -3.91 -10.53
CA LEU A 60 -0.65 -4.08 -9.29
C LEU A 60 0.66 -3.27 -9.31
N LEU A 61 1.39 -3.33 -10.43
CA LEU A 61 2.61 -2.56 -10.62
C LEU A 61 2.32 -1.05 -10.62
N PHE A 62 1.25 -0.62 -11.29
CA PHE A 62 0.86 0.78 -11.37
C PHE A 62 0.61 1.36 -9.99
N HIS A 63 -0.26 0.75 -9.18
CA HIS A 63 -0.53 1.25 -7.83
C HIS A 63 0.70 1.24 -6.93
N ALA A 64 1.56 0.23 -7.06
CA ALA A 64 2.78 0.17 -6.26
C ALA A 64 3.78 1.28 -6.66
N LEU A 65 3.95 1.56 -7.95
CA LEU A 65 4.80 2.64 -8.42
C LEU A 65 4.24 4.01 -8.05
N GLU A 66 2.92 4.18 -8.09
CA GLU A 66 2.24 5.39 -7.61
C GLU A 66 2.43 5.62 -6.10
N ALA A 67 2.20 4.59 -5.28
CA ALA A 67 2.42 4.65 -3.85
C ALA A 67 3.88 5.00 -3.51
N PHE A 68 4.84 4.39 -4.22
CA PHE A 68 6.24 4.69 -4.06
C PHE A 68 6.59 6.12 -4.49
N ARG A 69 6.00 6.59 -5.61
CA ARG A 69 6.18 7.96 -6.12
C ARG A 69 5.67 9.00 -5.12
N ALA A 70 4.54 8.73 -4.47
CA ALA A 70 3.97 9.59 -3.44
C ALA A 70 4.80 9.59 -2.13
N ALA A 71 5.37 8.43 -1.76
CA ALA A 71 6.16 8.26 -0.54
C ALA A 71 7.59 8.85 -0.64
N SER A 72 8.18 8.80 -1.84
CA SER A 72 9.58 9.16 -2.04
C SER A 72 9.83 10.66 -1.89
N ASN A 73 10.96 11.00 -1.28
CA ASN A 73 11.42 12.38 -1.14
C ASN A 73 11.56 13.08 -2.50
N SER A 74 11.56 14.43 -2.47
CA SER A 74 11.57 15.42 -3.58
C SER A 74 12.46 15.18 -4.80
N ARG A 75 13.33 14.17 -4.80
CA ARG A 75 14.11 13.71 -5.96
C ARG A 75 13.25 13.23 -7.12
N LEU A 76 12.13 12.56 -6.84
CA LEU A 76 11.21 12.13 -7.91
C LEU A 76 10.39 13.27 -8.49
N LYS A 77 10.22 14.37 -7.74
CA LYS A 77 9.52 15.57 -8.23
C LYS A 77 10.39 16.41 -9.18
N GLY A 78 11.72 16.29 -9.10
CA GLY A 78 12.66 17.01 -9.95
C GLY A 78 12.95 16.35 -11.31
N ASP A 79 12.48 15.12 -11.52
CA ASP A 79 12.69 14.35 -12.77
C ASP A 79 11.42 14.25 -13.63
N ARG A 80 10.47 15.18 -13.40
CA ARG A 80 9.64 15.69 -14.51
C ARG A 80 10.52 16.64 -15.32
N ASP A 81 10.55 16.47 -16.63
CA ASP A 81 11.21 17.37 -17.59
C ASP A 81 12.75 17.39 -17.63
N SER A 82 13.34 16.31 -18.12
CA SER A 82 14.54 16.45 -18.97
C SER A 82 14.34 15.84 -20.36
N ALA A 83 13.20 16.14 -20.99
CA ALA A 83 13.17 16.31 -22.43
C ALA A 83 13.88 17.63 -22.75
N GLN A 84 15.23 17.64 -22.76
CA GLN A 84 15.94 18.77 -23.34
C GLN A 84 15.64 18.76 -24.85
N ARG A 85 14.73 19.66 -25.26
CA ARG A 85 14.52 19.99 -26.67
C ARG A 85 15.76 20.70 -27.18
N GLY A 86 16.43 20.11 -28.17
CA GLY A 86 17.47 20.80 -28.91
C GLY A 86 16.90 22.02 -29.66
N PRO A 87 17.75 22.97 -30.10
CA PRO A 87 17.34 24.16 -30.85
C PRO A 87 16.58 23.87 -32.15
N ASP A 88 16.59 22.62 -32.62
CA ASP A 88 15.95 22.17 -33.86
C ASP A 88 14.64 21.36 -33.60
N GLY A 89 14.13 21.34 -32.36
CA GLY A 89 12.90 20.64 -32.00
C GLY A 89 13.02 19.11 -31.89
N THR A 90 14.24 18.57 -32.00
CA THR A 90 14.55 17.16 -31.71
C THR A 90 14.79 16.96 -30.22
N GLU A 91 14.15 15.94 -29.63
CA GLU A 91 14.43 15.49 -28.28
C GLU A 91 15.84 14.89 -28.23
N LEU A 92 16.75 15.57 -27.52
CA LEU A 92 18.11 15.07 -27.33
C LEU A 92 18.07 13.93 -26.31
N LEU A 93 18.35 12.72 -26.77
CA LEU A 93 18.72 11.58 -25.92
C LEU A 93 19.93 12.01 -25.06
N GLY A 94 19.68 12.28 -23.78
CA GLY A 94 20.71 12.69 -22.83
C GLY A 94 21.94 11.81 -22.91
N GLN A 95 23.09 12.44 -23.16
CA GLN A 95 24.39 11.80 -23.11
C GLN A 95 24.66 11.29 -21.69
N TRP A 96 25.12 10.05 -21.63
CA TRP A 96 25.57 9.32 -20.46
C TRP A 96 26.52 10.18 -19.61
N ILE A 97 26.10 10.54 -18.39
CA ILE A 97 27.00 11.00 -17.33
C ILE A 97 27.19 9.79 -16.40
N GLU A 98 28.45 9.35 -16.26
CA GLU A 98 28.85 8.03 -15.74
C GLU A 98 28.73 7.82 -14.22
N ASP A 99 28.22 8.75 -13.42
CA ASP A 99 28.42 8.69 -11.94
C ASP A 99 27.16 8.85 -11.05
N GLU A 100 25.93 8.75 -11.57
CA GLU A 100 24.72 8.70 -10.72
C GLU A 100 23.74 7.60 -11.16
N PRO A 101 23.18 6.79 -10.23
CA PRO A 101 22.07 5.88 -10.54
C PRO A 101 20.80 6.70 -10.76
N ILE A 102 20.60 7.19 -11.98
CA ILE A 102 19.41 7.97 -12.35
C ILE A 102 18.21 7.02 -12.42
N ILE A 103 17.22 7.22 -11.53
CA ILE A 103 15.97 6.48 -11.52
C ILE A 103 15.04 7.10 -12.58
N TYR A 104 15.14 6.64 -13.82
CA TYR A 104 14.27 7.13 -14.88
C TYR A 104 12.82 6.62 -14.72
N TYR A 105 11.89 7.55 -14.48
CA TYR A 105 10.42 7.39 -14.62
C TYR A 105 10.01 7.75 -16.04
N ARG A 106 10.50 7.01 -17.04
CA ARG A 106 10.57 7.59 -18.40
C ARG A 106 9.24 7.68 -19.16
N GLN A 107 8.12 7.14 -18.67
CA GLN A 107 6.78 7.32 -19.26
C GLN A 107 5.69 6.65 -18.38
N LEU A 108 5.23 7.31 -17.31
CA LEU A 108 3.92 7.01 -16.70
C LEU A 108 2.76 7.65 -17.52
N ASP A 109 3.09 8.43 -18.54
CA ASP A 109 2.21 9.26 -19.39
C ASP A 109 0.98 8.56 -20.01
N ILE A 110 0.95 7.23 -20.10
CA ILE A 110 -0.18 6.52 -20.71
C ILE A 110 -1.48 6.80 -19.94
N LEU A 111 -1.42 6.83 -18.61
CA LEU A 111 -2.59 7.07 -17.75
C LEU A 111 -2.52 8.45 -17.09
N ASP A 112 -1.32 8.93 -16.74
CA ASP A 112 -1.13 10.23 -16.08
C ASP A 112 -1.73 11.39 -16.88
N GLY A 113 -1.66 11.33 -18.22
CA GLY A 113 -2.28 12.35 -19.09
C GLY A 113 -3.82 12.39 -19.03
N ILE A 114 -4.48 11.31 -18.62
CA ILE A 114 -5.94 11.29 -18.39
C ILE A 114 -6.25 11.51 -16.90
N LEU A 115 -5.40 11.04 -15.99
CA LEU A 115 -5.64 11.10 -14.54
C LEU A 115 -5.28 12.46 -13.92
N GLU A 116 -4.25 13.15 -14.43
CA GLU A 116 -3.66 14.33 -13.78
C GLU A 116 -3.73 15.60 -14.61
N ARG A 117 -4.18 15.54 -15.87
CA ARG A 117 -4.15 16.71 -16.77
C ARG A 117 -5.12 17.81 -16.37
N PHE A 118 -6.28 17.45 -15.83
CA PHE A 118 -7.32 18.37 -15.38
C PHE A 118 -7.85 17.94 -14.01
N ASP A 119 -8.04 18.90 -13.11
CA ASP A 119 -8.81 18.66 -11.88
C ASP A 119 -10.30 18.47 -12.24
N GLU A 120 -11.04 17.70 -11.44
CA GLU A 120 -12.47 17.47 -11.65
C GLU A 120 -13.26 18.77 -11.73
N LEU A 121 -12.87 19.77 -10.93
CA LEU A 121 -13.46 21.10 -10.97
C LEU A 121 -13.18 21.82 -12.30
N GLU A 122 -11.99 21.68 -12.86
CA GLU A 122 -11.63 22.25 -14.17
C GLU A 122 -12.47 21.61 -15.26
N ILE A 123 -12.58 20.27 -15.26
CA ILE A 123 -13.44 19.52 -16.19
C ILE A 123 -14.88 20.04 -16.15
N LEU A 124 -15.44 20.23 -14.95
CA LEU A 124 -16.82 20.69 -14.78
C LEU A 124 -17.02 22.16 -15.20
N THR A 125 -16.06 23.03 -14.93
CA THR A 125 -16.13 24.42 -15.41
C THR A 125 -16.05 24.51 -16.94
N LEU A 126 -15.26 23.64 -17.57
CA LEU A 126 -15.13 23.55 -19.02
C LEU A 126 -16.38 22.94 -19.66
N ALA A 127 -16.98 21.94 -19.03
CA ALA A 127 -18.27 21.37 -19.43
C ALA A 127 -19.43 22.39 -19.38
N GLN A 128 -19.31 23.46 -18.58
CA GLN A 128 -20.36 24.46 -18.36
C GLN A 128 -20.16 25.79 -19.12
N ARG A 129 -19.13 25.93 -19.98
CA ARG A 129 -18.87 27.20 -20.70
C ARG A 129 -19.98 27.55 -21.70
N GLN A 130 -20.46 28.79 -21.65
CA GLN A 130 -21.48 29.36 -22.54
C GLN A 130 -20.82 30.01 -23.78
N GLY A 131 -21.08 29.47 -24.99
CA GLY A 131 -20.58 29.98 -26.27
C GLY A 131 -21.63 30.70 -27.13
N ARG A 132 -21.18 31.48 -28.14
CA ARG A 132 -22.03 32.23 -29.10
C ARG A 132 -22.37 31.37 -30.32
N SER A 133 -23.65 31.31 -30.71
CA SER A 133 -24.08 30.67 -31.98
C SER A 133 -24.28 31.67 -33.12
N GLU A 134 -24.05 31.23 -34.37
CA GLU A 134 -24.32 32.00 -35.60
C GLU A 134 -25.78 31.92 -36.11
N ARG A 135 -26.69 31.27 -35.38
CA ARG A 135 -28.12 31.20 -35.77
C ARG A 135 -28.81 32.54 -35.54
N VAL A 136 -29.36 33.08 -36.63
CA VAL A 136 -30.07 34.35 -36.66
C VAL A 136 -31.56 34.14 -36.32
N ASP A 137 -32.09 34.91 -35.38
CA ASP A 137 -33.52 34.88 -35.04
C ASP A 137 -34.38 35.50 -36.17
N GLY A 138 -34.92 34.62 -37.02
CA GLY A 138 -35.80 34.99 -38.14
C GLY A 138 -37.16 35.56 -37.73
N SER A 139 -37.54 35.52 -36.44
CA SER A 139 -38.81 36.11 -35.99
C SER A 139 -38.86 37.63 -36.20
N ARG A 140 -37.71 38.30 -36.35
CA ARG A 140 -37.59 39.74 -36.57
C ARG A 140 -37.25 40.12 -38.00
N LEU A 141 -37.17 39.15 -38.93
CA LEU A 141 -36.83 39.40 -40.33
C LEU A 141 -37.77 40.42 -40.97
N TYR A 142 -39.05 40.45 -40.56
CA TYR A 142 -40.04 41.40 -41.05
C TYR A 142 -39.67 42.87 -40.78
N ARG A 143 -38.84 43.16 -39.78
CA ARG A 143 -38.36 44.52 -39.48
C ARG A 143 -37.25 44.96 -40.40
N GLU A 144 -36.45 44.01 -40.91
CA GLU A 144 -35.38 44.30 -41.87
C GLU A 144 -35.93 44.42 -43.30
N LEU A 145 -37.15 43.94 -43.57
CA LEU A 145 -37.84 44.10 -44.87
C LEU A 145 -38.10 45.58 -45.23
N GLU A 146 -38.27 46.46 -44.25
CA GLU A 146 -38.41 47.90 -44.50
C GLU A 146 -37.14 48.52 -45.12
N ARG A 147 -35.99 47.88 -44.92
CA ARG A 147 -34.69 48.29 -45.44
C ARG A 147 -34.27 47.46 -46.66
N ALA A 148 -35.14 46.57 -47.13
CA ALA A 148 -34.85 45.72 -48.26
C ALA A 148 -35.01 46.47 -49.58
N THR A 149 -34.12 46.18 -50.51
CA THR A 149 -34.26 46.60 -51.91
C THR A 149 -34.96 45.48 -52.65
N PHE A 150 -36.13 45.78 -53.22
CA PHE A 150 -36.93 44.82 -53.98
C PHE A 150 -36.56 44.90 -55.46
N THR A 151 -36.34 43.74 -56.07
CA THR A 151 -36.06 43.59 -57.49
C THR A 151 -37.34 43.32 -58.29
N ASP A 152 -37.28 43.51 -59.60
CA ASP A 152 -38.45 43.37 -60.50
C ASP A 152 -39.05 41.96 -60.54
N ASP A 153 -38.32 40.95 -60.05
CA ASP A 153 -38.76 39.56 -59.91
C ASP A 153 -39.44 39.27 -58.54
N HIS A 154 -39.78 40.32 -57.78
CA HIS A 154 -40.36 40.25 -56.44
C HIS A 154 -39.48 39.56 -55.38
N SER A 155 -38.19 39.35 -55.66
CA SER A 155 -37.22 39.00 -54.64
C SER A 155 -36.72 40.27 -53.93
N PHE A 156 -36.04 40.10 -52.79
CA PHE A 156 -35.53 41.22 -52.01
C PHE A 156 -34.16 40.87 -51.43
N PHE A 157 -33.30 41.88 -51.29
CA PHE A 157 -32.04 41.76 -50.56
C PHE A 157 -31.88 42.93 -49.57
N VAL A 158 -31.15 42.67 -48.49
CA VAL A 158 -30.82 43.66 -47.46
C VAL A 158 -29.30 43.74 -47.37
N ASP A 159 -28.73 44.93 -47.60
CA ASP A 159 -27.26 45.12 -47.65
C ASP A 159 -26.55 44.80 -46.32
N GLY A 160 -27.26 44.88 -45.19
CA GLY A 160 -26.78 44.46 -43.89
C GLY A 160 -27.91 44.31 -42.88
N MET A 161 -28.01 43.12 -42.26
CA MET A 161 -29.06 42.81 -41.29
C MET A 161 -28.59 43.09 -39.86
N THR A 162 -29.43 43.77 -39.07
CA THR A 162 -29.15 44.06 -37.65
C THR A 162 -29.91 43.10 -36.74
N LEU A 163 -29.77 41.80 -37.00
CA LEU A 163 -30.53 40.78 -36.26
C LEU A 163 -29.78 40.36 -34.98
N PRO A 164 -30.47 40.29 -33.83
CA PRO A 164 -29.87 39.77 -32.61
C PRO A 164 -29.56 38.27 -32.79
N SER A 165 -28.30 37.88 -32.63
CA SER A 165 -27.89 36.48 -32.51
C SER A 165 -28.34 35.95 -31.14
N LEU A 166 -29.48 35.28 -31.10
CA LEU A 166 -30.04 34.72 -29.87
C LEU A 166 -30.06 33.20 -29.95
N GLN A 167 -28.92 32.58 -29.62
CA GLN A 167 -28.87 31.20 -29.12
C GLN A 167 -27.51 30.95 -28.45
N LEU A 168 -27.56 30.43 -27.22
CA LEU A 168 -26.45 29.77 -26.53
C LEU A 168 -26.19 28.45 -27.25
N SER A 169 -25.02 28.26 -27.86
CA SER A 169 -24.62 26.95 -28.41
C SER A 169 -23.34 26.46 -27.72
N TYR A 170 -23.30 25.15 -27.53
CA TYR A 170 -22.24 24.43 -26.85
C TYR A 170 -21.21 23.91 -27.87
N GLU A 171 -19.97 24.39 -27.80
CA GLU A 171 -18.76 23.73 -28.30
C GLU A 171 -17.79 23.63 -27.09
N PRO A 172 -17.13 22.50 -26.77
CA PRO A 172 -17.31 21.11 -27.19
C PRO A 172 -17.76 20.23 -26.00
N VAL A 173 -19.07 20.03 -25.83
CA VAL A 173 -19.59 19.08 -24.83
C VAL A 173 -19.16 17.64 -25.17
N GLU A 174 -19.09 17.29 -26.46
CA GLU A 174 -18.76 15.93 -26.90
C GLU A 174 -17.30 15.53 -26.58
N LEU A 175 -16.33 16.44 -26.78
CA LEU A 175 -14.92 16.18 -26.46
C LEU A 175 -14.71 15.98 -24.95
N VAL A 176 -15.37 16.81 -24.14
CA VAL A 176 -15.31 16.71 -22.68
C VAL A 176 -16.03 15.43 -22.20
N GLN A 177 -17.20 15.11 -22.75
CA GLN A 177 -17.92 13.86 -22.47
C GLN A 177 -17.06 12.62 -22.82
N MET A 178 -16.36 12.66 -23.95
CA MET A 178 -15.43 11.62 -24.38
C MET A 178 -14.25 11.48 -23.42
N TYR A 179 -13.68 12.60 -22.95
CA TYR A 179 -12.65 12.60 -21.92
C TYR A 179 -13.16 12.04 -20.60
N CYS A 180 -14.34 12.47 -20.13
CA CYS A 180 -14.98 11.93 -18.92
C CYS A 180 -15.21 10.43 -19.03
N PHE A 181 -15.59 9.90 -20.20
CA PHE A 181 -15.70 8.47 -20.42
C PHE A 181 -14.35 7.75 -20.30
N ALA A 182 -13.29 8.27 -20.93
CA ALA A 182 -11.94 7.71 -20.81
C ALA A 182 -11.44 7.71 -19.36
N LEU A 183 -11.60 8.84 -18.65
CA LEU A 183 -11.25 8.99 -17.24
C LEU A 183 -12.01 7.98 -16.36
N LEU A 184 -13.34 7.88 -16.54
CA LEU A 184 -14.17 6.96 -15.78
C LEU A 184 -13.79 5.49 -16.04
N GLU A 185 -13.45 5.13 -17.27
CA GLU A 185 -13.00 3.77 -17.61
C GLU A 185 -11.64 3.44 -16.96
N VAL A 186 -10.71 4.40 -16.93
CA VAL A 186 -9.42 4.23 -16.22
C VAL A 186 -9.67 4.08 -14.72
N LYS A 187 -10.44 4.97 -14.11
CA LYS A 187 -10.78 4.92 -12.68
C LYS A 187 -11.52 3.64 -12.30
N ARG A 188 -12.48 3.19 -13.12
CA ARG A 188 -13.18 1.91 -12.95
C ARG A 188 -12.22 0.73 -13.00
N TRP A 189 -11.28 0.73 -13.94
CA TRP A 189 -10.28 -0.32 -14.03
C TRP A 189 -9.33 -0.35 -12.82
N LEU A 190 -8.96 0.82 -12.30
CA LEU A 190 -8.16 0.96 -11.07
C LEU A 190 -8.95 0.59 -9.80
N GLY A 191 -10.28 0.56 -9.86
CA GLY A 191 -11.16 0.29 -8.71
C GLY A 191 -11.56 1.56 -7.93
N GLU A 192 -11.37 2.73 -8.52
CA GLU A 192 -11.56 4.06 -7.95
C GLU A 192 -12.77 4.78 -8.57
N ALA A 193 -13.74 4.04 -9.13
CA ALA A 193 -14.90 4.64 -9.80
C ALA A 193 -15.82 5.43 -8.85
N GLU A 194 -15.86 5.05 -7.57
CA GLU A 194 -16.69 5.70 -6.55
C GLU A 194 -16.14 7.08 -6.15
N ASP A 195 -14.84 7.31 -6.36
CA ASP A 195 -14.16 8.56 -6.02
C ASP A 195 -14.42 9.66 -7.05
N VAL A 196 -14.94 9.31 -8.23
CA VAL A 196 -15.17 10.25 -9.34
C VAL A 196 -16.47 11.03 -9.13
N HIS A 197 -16.42 12.36 -9.25
CA HIS A 197 -17.60 13.21 -9.09
C HIS A 197 -18.80 12.78 -9.96
N ARG A 198 -20.01 12.82 -9.39
CA ARG A 198 -21.24 12.34 -10.04
C ARG A 198 -21.52 12.97 -11.40
N ASP A 199 -21.21 14.25 -11.56
CA ASP A 199 -21.44 14.96 -12.84
C ASP A 199 -20.51 14.47 -13.96
N ILE A 200 -19.27 14.06 -13.64
CA ILE A 200 -18.35 13.43 -14.59
C ILE A 200 -18.93 12.07 -15.03
N GLN A 201 -19.52 11.32 -14.09
CA GLN A 201 -20.20 10.06 -14.42
C GLN A 201 -21.40 10.28 -15.36
N VAL A 202 -22.15 11.37 -15.19
CA VAL A 202 -23.26 11.73 -16.08
C VAL A 202 -22.74 12.11 -17.47
N LEU A 203 -21.69 12.91 -17.58
CA LEU A 203 -21.08 13.28 -18.86
C LEU A 203 -20.55 12.05 -19.60
N ALA A 204 -19.89 11.13 -18.90
CA ALA A 204 -19.44 9.86 -19.45
C ALA A 204 -20.62 9.00 -19.95
N ALA A 205 -21.72 8.92 -19.19
CA ALA A 205 -22.91 8.17 -19.58
C ALA A 205 -23.58 8.75 -20.83
N GLN A 206 -23.60 10.07 -20.97
CA GLN A 206 -24.11 10.74 -22.18
C GLN A 206 -23.28 10.40 -23.42
N PHE A 207 -21.94 10.34 -23.29
CA PHE A 207 -21.09 9.88 -24.39
C PHE A 207 -21.45 8.46 -24.82
N VAL A 208 -21.62 7.56 -23.84
CA VAL A 208 -21.97 6.16 -24.10
C VAL A 208 -23.32 6.05 -24.81
N GLU A 209 -24.35 6.76 -24.34
CA GLU A 209 -25.68 6.73 -24.94
C GLU A 209 -25.69 7.20 -26.41
N LEU A 210 -24.88 8.21 -26.73
CA LEU A 210 -24.85 8.82 -28.06
C LEU A 210 -23.96 8.06 -29.06
N HIS A 211 -22.89 7.41 -28.59
CA HIS A 211 -21.81 6.94 -29.47
C HIS A 211 -21.41 5.47 -29.29
N LEU A 212 -21.77 4.82 -28.17
CA LEU A 212 -21.35 3.46 -27.85
C LEU A 212 -22.57 2.57 -27.54
N LYS A 213 -22.34 1.26 -27.44
CA LYS A 213 -23.37 0.30 -26.98
C LYS A 213 -23.24 0.06 -25.48
N ALA A 214 -24.35 -0.29 -24.84
CA ALA A 214 -24.33 -0.74 -23.45
C ALA A 214 -23.41 -1.96 -23.29
N GLY A 215 -22.35 -1.83 -22.48
CA GLY A 215 -21.33 -2.86 -22.26
C GLY A 215 -20.03 -2.67 -23.06
N ASP A 216 -19.95 -1.68 -23.95
CA ASP A 216 -18.68 -1.28 -24.57
C ASP A 216 -17.75 -0.69 -23.50
N SER A 217 -16.49 -1.15 -23.49
CA SER A 217 -15.49 -0.76 -22.51
C SER A 217 -14.11 -0.73 -23.15
N LEU A 218 -13.25 0.18 -22.65
CA LEU A 218 -11.87 0.29 -23.09
C LEU A 218 -10.94 -0.76 -22.45
N PHE A 219 -11.42 -1.50 -21.44
CA PHE A 219 -10.62 -2.44 -20.68
C PHE A 219 -11.19 -3.87 -20.64
N GLU A 220 -12.25 -4.15 -21.40
CA GLU A 220 -12.82 -5.50 -21.57
C GLU A 220 -12.33 -6.21 -22.82
N PHE A 221 -11.99 -7.49 -22.70
CA PHE A 221 -11.31 -8.26 -23.76
C PHE A 221 -12.08 -8.29 -25.09
N ASP A 222 -13.40 -8.44 -25.04
CA ASP A 222 -14.24 -8.61 -26.22
C ASP A 222 -14.60 -7.29 -26.92
N SER A 223 -14.55 -6.14 -26.22
CA SER A 223 -15.04 -4.85 -26.73
C SER A 223 -13.95 -3.79 -26.93
N TRP A 224 -12.81 -3.85 -26.23
CA TRP A 224 -11.83 -2.75 -26.22
C TRP A 224 -11.34 -2.30 -27.61
N LYS A 225 -11.13 -3.24 -28.55
CA LYS A 225 -10.68 -2.91 -29.92
C LYS A 225 -11.74 -2.10 -30.67
N ILE A 226 -13.00 -2.49 -30.52
CA ILE A 226 -14.13 -1.86 -31.19
C ILE A 226 -14.39 -0.50 -30.54
N THR A 227 -14.44 -0.43 -29.21
CA THR A 227 -14.63 0.82 -28.45
C THR A 227 -13.53 1.83 -28.77
N ARG A 228 -12.26 1.41 -28.82
CA ARG A 228 -11.13 2.27 -29.23
C ARG A 228 -11.30 2.79 -30.65
N ALA A 229 -11.68 1.93 -31.60
CA ALA A 229 -11.84 2.32 -33.00
C ALA A 229 -12.96 3.37 -33.16
N LEU A 230 -14.10 3.15 -32.51
CA LEU A 230 -15.22 4.09 -32.47
C LEU A 230 -14.81 5.42 -31.85
N MET A 231 -14.09 5.38 -30.72
CA MET A 231 -13.58 6.59 -30.07
C MET A 231 -12.62 7.37 -30.96
N LEU A 232 -11.68 6.71 -31.64
CA LEU A 232 -10.77 7.39 -32.60
C LEU A 232 -11.53 8.00 -33.78
N GLU A 233 -12.52 7.30 -34.33
CA GLU A 233 -13.38 7.85 -35.39
C GLU A 233 -14.15 9.10 -34.93
N ARG A 234 -14.68 9.08 -33.70
CA ARG A 234 -15.34 10.25 -33.11
C ARG A 234 -14.35 11.39 -32.85
N LEU A 235 -13.17 11.11 -32.33
CA LEU A 235 -12.13 12.11 -32.10
C LEU A 235 -11.73 12.82 -33.41
N ASP A 236 -11.53 12.05 -34.48
CA ASP A 236 -11.25 12.60 -35.81
C ASP A 236 -12.44 13.41 -36.38
N ALA A 237 -13.67 13.00 -36.08
CA ALA A 237 -14.88 13.73 -36.50
C ALA A 237 -15.03 15.06 -35.75
N ILE A 238 -14.78 15.08 -34.43
CA ILE A 238 -14.76 16.29 -33.61
C ILE A 238 -13.70 17.26 -34.18
N ASP A 239 -12.50 16.78 -34.46
CA ASP A 239 -11.41 17.63 -34.96
C ASP A 239 -11.68 18.31 -36.31
N ARG A 240 -12.42 17.63 -37.18
CA ARG A 240 -12.84 18.17 -38.49
C ARG A 240 -14.02 19.12 -38.41
N THR A 241 -14.85 19.01 -37.38
CA THR A 241 -16.11 19.76 -37.25
C THR A 241 -16.00 20.97 -36.32
N THR A 242 -15.06 20.96 -35.37
CA THR A 242 -14.77 22.09 -34.49
C THR A 242 -14.12 23.24 -35.27
N ALA A 243 -14.84 24.36 -35.37
CA ALA A 243 -14.40 25.54 -36.13
C ALA A 243 -13.33 26.36 -35.40
N TYR A 244 -13.41 26.46 -34.07
CA TYR A 244 -12.46 27.19 -33.23
C TYR A 244 -11.82 26.26 -32.19
N LYS A 245 -10.48 26.16 -32.21
CA LYS A 245 -9.69 25.30 -31.33
C LYS A 245 -8.93 26.19 -30.35
N ASP A 246 -9.42 26.27 -29.12
CA ASP A 246 -8.77 27.00 -28.03
C ASP A 246 -7.70 26.14 -27.33
N PRO A 247 -6.89 26.69 -26.42
CA PRO A 247 -5.88 25.90 -25.70
C PRO A 247 -6.49 24.70 -24.95
N ASP A 248 -7.66 24.88 -24.33
CA ASP A 248 -8.34 23.83 -23.58
C ASP A 248 -8.77 22.67 -24.50
N TYR A 249 -9.22 22.96 -25.72
CA TYR A 249 -9.50 21.98 -26.76
C TYR A 249 -8.25 21.14 -27.08
N PHE A 250 -7.11 21.79 -27.34
CA PHE A 250 -5.87 21.08 -27.67
C PHE A 250 -5.42 20.20 -26.51
N ASP A 251 -5.60 20.66 -25.27
CA ASP A 251 -5.24 19.89 -24.09
C ASP A 251 -6.08 18.61 -23.92
N PHE A 252 -7.41 18.69 -24.12
CA PHE A 252 -8.27 17.49 -24.11
C PHE A 252 -7.99 16.58 -25.31
N TYR A 253 -7.84 17.16 -26.50
CA TYR A 253 -7.60 16.42 -27.73
C TYR A 253 -6.29 15.63 -27.65
N ASP A 254 -5.19 16.29 -27.25
CA ASP A 254 -3.88 15.67 -27.12
C ASP A 254 -3.89 14.55 -26.06
N ALA A 255 -4.56 14.77 -24.92
CA ALA A 255 -4.66 13.75 -23.88
C ALA A 255 -5.40 12.50 -24.38
N LEU A 256 -6.56 12.69 -25.02
CA LEU A 256 -7.35 11.60 -25.61
C LEU A 256 -6.61 10.90 -26.75
N GLU A 257 -5.97 11.66 -27.64
CA GLU A 257 -5.23 11.11 -28.76
C GLU A 257 -4.06 10.25 -28.27
N ARG A 258 -3.25 10.76 -27.35
CA ARG A 258 -2.12 10.02 -26.76
C ARG A 258 -2.58 8.73 -26.08
N PHE A 259 -3.66 8.81 -25.30
CA PHE A 259 -4.25 7.66 -24.61
C PHE A 259 -4.79 6.59 -25.59
N LEU A 260 -5.64 7.00 -26.54
CA LEU A 260 -6.28 6.10 -27.48
C LEU A 260 -5.28 5.51 -28.47
N ARG A 261 -4.50 6.35 -29.16
CA ARG A 261 -3.48 5.87 -30.11
C ARG A 261 -2.43 5.04 -29.38
N GLY A 262 -2.12 5.39 -28.13
CA GLY A 262 -1.18 4.68 -27.28
C GLY A 262 0.23 5.00 -27.71
N GLY A 263 0.71 6.18 -27.31
CA GLY A 263 2.09 6.61 -27.47
C GLY A 263 2.77 6.08 -28.74
N GLU A 264 2.34 6.52 -29.92
CA GLU A 264 3.21 6.47 -31.10
C GLU A 264 4.34 7.50 -30.88
N GLN A 265 5.27 7.22 -29.95
CA GLN A 265 6.43 8.07 -29.73
C GLN A 265 7.65 7.42 -30.39
N LEU A 266 8.01 8.04 -31.52
CA LEU A 266 9.19 7.85 -32.35
C LEU A 266 9.22 6.57 -33.23
N PRO A 267 9.60 6.70 -34.53
CA PRO A 267 9.88 5.55 -35.37
C PRO A 267 11.08 4.78 -34.79
N GLY A 268 10.81 3.59 -34.22
CA GLY A 268 11.82 2.66 -33.75
C GLY A 268 11.84 2.36 -32.25
N ALA A 269 11.02 3.02 -31.42
CA ALA A 269 10.88 2.70 -30.00
C ALA A 269 9.45 2.22 -29.71
N GLY A 270 9.29 1.01 -29.16
CA GLY A 270 7.98 0.50 -28.76
C GLY A 270 7.44 1.21 -27.51
N LEU A 271 6.24 0.84 -27.08
CA LEU A 271 5.64 1.32 -25.82
C LEU A 271 6.61 1.09 -24.64
N GLN A 272 6.92 2.14 -23.88
CA GLN A 272 7.72 2.06 -22.64
C GLN A 272 6.93 2.63 -21.46
N TRP A 273 6.82 1.87 -20.39
CA TRP A 273 6.18 2.26 -19.13
C TRP A 273 6.83 1.49 -17.99
N GLY A 274 7.24 2.12 -16.90
CA GLY A 274 7.83 1.42 -15.76
C GLY A 274 9.00 2.16 -15.12
N ILE A 275 9.74 1.44 -14.28
CA ILE A 275 10.89 1.96 -13.53
C ILE A 275 12.16 1.20 -13.93
N SER A 276 13.26 1.92 -14.14
CA SER A 276 14.57 1.34 -14.48
C SER A 276 15.21 0.56 -13.31
N THR A 277 14.91 0.95 -12.08
CA THR A 277 15.47 0.35 -10.85
C THR A 277 14.37 0.02 -9.86
N PHE A 278 13.94 -1.25 -9.81
CA PHE A 278 12.87 -1.70 -8.92
C PHE A 278 13.31 -2.02 -7.47
N ALA A 279 14.62 -2.13 -7.19
CA ALA A 279 15.11 -2.52 -5.85
C ALA A 279 14.63 -1.58 -4.70
N PRO A 280 14.64 -0.24 -4.85
CA PRO A 280 14.08 0.65 -3.81
C PRO A 280 12.58 0.47 -3.59
N VAL A 281 11.82 0.17 -4.65
CA VAL A 281 10.38 -0.13 -4.56
C VAL A 281 10.17 -1.42 -3.79
N TRP A 282 10.98 -2.45 -4.09
CA TRP A 282 10.98 -3.71 -3.35
C TRP A 282 11.26 -3.52 -1.85
N GLU A 283 12.29 -2.75 -1.51
CA GLU A 283 12.66 -2.45 -0.13
C GLU A 283 11.53 -1.71 0.61
N ALA A 284 10.98 -0.66 0.01
CA ALA A 284 9.87 0.11 0.58
C ALA A 284 8.63 -0.77 0.83
N MET A 285 8.22 -1.57 -0.15
CA MET A 285 7.10 -2.51 0.00
C MET A 285 7.30 -3.48 1.18
N CYS A 286 8.51 -4.03 1.31
CA CYS A 286 8.81 -4.99 2.36
C CYS A 286 8.86 -4.33 3.74
N ILE A 287 9.44 -3.13 3.84
CA ILE A 287 9.55 -2.41 5.11
C ILE A 287 8.17 -1.96 5.59
N GLU A 288 7.31 -1.43 4.72
CA GLU A 288 5.96 -1.05 5.11
C GLU A 288 5.13 -2.26 5.55
N ASP A 289 5.27 -3.39 4.85
CA ASP A 289 4.64 -4.65 5.27
C ASP A 289 5.14 -5.13 6.64
N LEU A 290 6.43 -4.95 6.96
CA LEU A 290 6.97 -5.23 8.30
C LEU A 290 6.39 -4.27 9.35
N MET A 291 6.29 -2.98 9.04
CA MET A 291 5.74 -1.97 9.95
C MET A 291 4.29 -2.27 10.33
N HIS A 292 3.51 -2.81 9.39
CA HIS A 292 2.13 -3.22 9.65
C HIS A 292 2.05 -4.53 10.44
N ARG A 293 2.78 -5.58 10.04
CA ARG A 293 2.64 -6.92 10.63
C ARG A 293 3.41 -7.15 11.92
N TYR A 294 4.50 -6.41 12.12
CA TYR A 294 5.40 -6.53 13.27
C TYR A 294 5.55 -5.19 13.99
N ALA A 295 4.48 -4.40 14.02
CA ALA A 295 4.44 -3.10 14.66
C ALA A 295 4.88 -3.14 16.12
N ALA A 296 4.80 -4.27 16.84
CA ALA A 296 5.23 -4.36 18.23
C ALA A 296 6.70 -4.74 18.40
N GLU A 297 7.25 -5.48 17.44
CA GLU A 297 8.61 -6.02 17.47
C GLU A 297 9.61 -5.17 16.68
N LEU A 298 9.13 -4.28 15.80
CA LEU A 298 9.99 -3.47 14.96
C LEU A 298 10.82 -2.48 15.79
N ALA A 299 12.10 -2.80 15.97
CA ALA A 299 12.99 -2.05 16.83
C ALA A 299 13.88 -1.05 16.09
N ALA A 300 14.16 -1.30 14.82
CA ALA A 300 14.75 -0.30 13.92
C ALA A 300 14.30 -0.55 12.49
N CYS A 301 14.20 0.50 11.68
CA CYS A 301 14.03 0.37 10.23
C CYS A 301 14.54 1.59 9.47
N ASP A 302 14.99 1.34 8.25
CA ASP A 302 15.24 2.38 7.26
C ASP A 302 13.90 2.93 6.76
N VAL A 303 13.66 4.21 6.99
CA VAL A 303 12.43 4.91 6.60
C VAL A 303 12.65 5.87 5.42
N SER A 304 13.76 5.75 4.70
CA SER A 304 14.13 6.68 3.62
C SER A 304 13.11 6.74 2.49
N ASN A 305 12.48 5.60 2.18
CA ASN A 305 11.49 5.45 1.11
C ASN A 305 10.10 4.99 1.64
N VAL A 306 9.84 5.21 2.93
CA VAL A 306 8.57 4.82 3.58
C VAL A 306 7.63 6.02 3.65
N ARG A 307 6.32 5.79 3.49
CA ARG A 307 5.29 6.83 3.61
C ARG A 307 5.39 7.59 4.94
N PRO A 308 5.44 8.95 4.91
CA PRO A 308 5.56 9.75 6.14
C PRO A 308 4.47 9.49 7.18
N SER A 309 3.24 9.21 6.75
CA SER A 309 2.13 8.88 7.65
C SER A 309 2.39 7.63 8.50
N LEU A 310 2.99 6.59 7.90
CA LEU A 310 3.36 5.35 8.57
C LEU A 310 4.56 5.54 9.51
N VAL A 311 5.50 6.40 9.13
CA VAL A 311 6.62 6.79 9.99
C VAL A 311 6.11 7.53 11.24
N VAL A 312 5.14 8.42 11.09
CA VAL A 312 4.54 9.19 12.19
C VAL A 312 3.69 8.32 13.11
N SER A 313 2.99 7.32 12.58
CA SER A 313 2.18 6.40 13.39
C SER A 313 3.04 5.45 14.24
N SER A 314 4.31 5.24 13.87
CA SER A 314 5.26 4.35 14.54
C SER A 314 5.85 4.95 15.81
N LYS A 315 5.03 5.07 16.87
CA LYS A 315 5.38 5.72 18.14
C LYS A 315 6.61 5.15 18.87
N GLN A 316 6.99 3.90 18.60
CA GLN A 316 8.13 3.25 19.25
C GLN A 316 9.49 3.59 18.61
N LEU A 317 9.48 4.03 17.35
CA LEU A 317 10.69 4.37 16.58
C LEU A 317 11.02 5.87 16.73
N GLN A 318 11.49 6.24 17.91
CA GLN A 318 11.68 7.62 18.34
C GLN A 318 13.07 8.18 18.05
N GLU A 319 14.10 7.35 18.12
CA GLU A 319 15.45 7.76 17.83
C GLU A 319 15.62 7.89 16.31
N VAL A 320 16.26 8.96 15.86
CA VAL A 320 16.46 9.25 14.45
C VAL A 320 17.97 9.37 14.21
N GLN A 321 18.47 8.55 13.30
CA GLN A 321 19.82 8.67 12.76
C GLN A 321 19.71 8.98 11.27
N SER A 322 20.46 9.97 10.81
CA SER A 322 20.55 10.27 9.40
C SER A 322 21.99 10.25 8.90
N ILE A 323 22.16 9.77 7.67
CA ILE A 323 23.45 9.74 7.00
C ILE A 323 23.28 10.37 5.64
N ARG A 324 24.26 11.18 5.27
CA ARG A 324 24.40 11.65 3.90
C ARG A 324 25.48 10.85 3.19
N SER A 325 25.13 10.22 2.07
CA SER A 325 26.09 9.57 1.18
C SER A 325 26.03 10.26 -0.19
N GLY A 326 26.91 11.24 -0.40
CA GLY A 326 26.90 12.08 -1.59
C GLY A 326 25.59 12.87 -1.74
N ALA A 327 24.89 12.59 -2.85
CA ALA A 327 23.51 12.93 -3.12
C ALA A 327 22.55 12.59 -1.97
N ASP A 328 22.67 11.36 -1.48
CA ASP A 328 21.61 10.57 -0.87
C ASP A 328 21.46 10.88 0.61
N TYR A 329 20.21 10.85 1.09
CA TYR A 329 19.88 11.04 2.49
C TYR A 329 19.14 9.80 2.99
N PHE A 330 19.78 9.08 3.89
CA PHE A 330 19.21 7.90 4.52
C PHE A 330 18.74 8.26 5.92
N VAL A 331 17.55 7.77 6.30
CA VAL A 331 16.96 7.98 7.63
C VAL A 331 16.63 6.65 8.28
N LEU A 332 17.30 6.34 9.38
CA LEU A 332 17.06 5.17 10.21
C LEU A 332 16.31 5.65 11.43
N ARG A 333 15.21 4.97 11.75
CA ARG A 333 14.55 5.14 13.03
C ARG A 333 14.70 3.91 13.88
N SER A 334 14.88 4.10 15.18
CA SER A 334 15.01 3.00 16.13
C SER A 334 14.33 3.29 17.46
N MET A 335 14.11 2.22 18.22
CA MET A 335 13.70 2.32 19.61
C MET A 335 14.80 2.99 20.46
N PRO A 336 14.43 3.71 21.53
CA PRO A 336 15.39 4.25 22.50
C PRO A 336 16.36 3.21 23.06
N LEU A 337 15.94 1.95 23.19
CA LEU A 337 16.77 0.84 23.65
C LEU A 337 17.96 0.55 22.71
N LEU A 338 17.83 0.86 21.41
CA LEU A 338 18.89 0.67 20.42
C LEU A 338 19.69 1.94 20.14
N LYS A 339 19.53 2.99 20.96
CA LYS A 339 20.29 4.24 20.82
C LYS A 339 21.79 3.97 20.82
N GLY A 340 22.50 4.52 19.84
CA GLY A 340 23.94 4.32 19.68
C GLY A 340 24.36 2.97 19.06
N ALA A 341 23.45 2.01 18.89
CA ALA A 341 23.78 0.71 18.29
C ALA A 341 24.36 0.88 16.87
N PHE A 342 23.79 1.80 16.10
CA PHE A 342 24.09 2.01 14.68
C PHE A 342 24.87 3.29 14.38
N GLU A 343 25.23 4.05 15.42
CA GLU A 343 26.05 5.27 15.28
C GLU A 343 27.45 4.93 14.78
N ALA A 344 28.02 5.86 14.01
CA ALA A 344 29.37 5.72 13.49
C ALA A 344 30.40 5.55 14.61
N ASN A 345 31.36 4.66 14.39
CA ASN A 345 32.61 4.63 15.16
C ASN A 345 33.82 4.65 14.21
N GLU A 346 35.02 4.74 14.77
CA GLU A 346 36.27 4.84 14.03
C GLU A 346 36.53 3.63 13.10
N ASP A 347 35.96 2.46 13.41
CA ASP A 347 36.27 1.20 12.73
C ASP A 347 35.28 0.79 11.63
N THR A 348 33.98 1.11 11.78
CA THR A 348 32.92 0.61 10.89
C THR A 348 32.17 1.69 10.15
N GLY A 349 32.32 2.97 10.53
CA GLY A 349 31.44 4.03 10.05
C GLY A 349 29.99 3.82 10.51
N PRO A 350 29.04 4.63 10.00
CA PRO A 350 27.65 4.51 10.40
C PRO A 350 26.97 3.30 9.74
N LEU A 351 26.03 2.69 10.46
CA LEU A 351 25.38 1.43 10.09
C LEU A 351 23.90 1.66 9.80
N PHE A 352 23.36 0.99 8.78
CA PHE A 352 21.98 1.15 8.32
C PHE A 352 21.39 -0.23 7.96
N PRO A 353 20.87 -0.97 8.95
CA PRO A 353 20.08 -2.17 8.66
C PRO A 353 18.74 -1.75 8.05
N ASP A 354 18.20 -2.56 7.13
CA ASP A 354 16.90 -2.28 6.52
C ASP A 354 15.79 -2.39 7.58
N ALA A 355 15.85 -3.45 8.41
CA ALA A 355 15.04 -3.55 9.61
C ALA A 355 15.69 -4.42 10.70
N VAL A 356 15.28 -4.20 11.95
CA VAL A 356 15.61 -5.05 13.09
C VAL A 356 14.32 -5.31 13.85
N LEU A 357 14.01 -6.60 14.07
CA LEU A 357 12.95 -7.02 14.96
C LEU A 357 13.57 -7.41 16.31
N LEU A 358 13.00 -6.93 17.42
CA LEU A 358 13.45 -7.22 18.78
C LEU A 358 12.33 -7.91 19.55
N PHE A 359 12.59 -9.16 19.94
CA PHE A 359 11.73 -9.98 20.76
C PHE A 359 12.30 -9.99 22.19
N SER A 360 11.88 -9.01 23.00
CA SER A 360 12.29 -8.92 24.40
C SER A 360 11.14 -8.42 25.27
N GLU A 361 11.13 -8.83 26.54
CA GLU A 361 10.14 -8.38 27.52
C GLU A 361 10.02 -6.84 27.54
N ASP A 362 11.16 -6.14 27.59
CA ASP A 362 11.21 -4.68 27.65
C ASP A 362 10.65 -4.03 26.38
N ALA A 363 10.98 -4.56 25.20
CA ALA A 363 10.46 -4.05 23.94
C ALA A 363 8.94 -4.21 23.85
N PHE A 364 8.42 -5.38 24.21
CA PHE A 364 6.98 -5.63 24.22
C PHE A 364 6.24 -4.77 25.25
N LYS A 365 6.83 -4.57 26.44
CA LYS A 365 6.28 -3.65 27.45
C LYS A 365 6.18 -2.24 26.91
N GLN A 366 7.28 -1.73 26.37
CA GLN A 366 7.32 -0.38 25.81
C GLN A 366 6.30 -0.20 24.67
N SER A 367 6.19 -1.19 23.78
CA SER A 367 5.20 -1.17 22.70
C SER A 367 3.77 -1.15 23.24
N ALA A 368 3.44 -1.99 24.22
CA ALA A 368 2.13 -2.01 24.85
C ALA A 368 1.79 -0.67 25.56
N TYR A 369 2.75 -0.07 26.26
CA TYR A 369 2.60 1.22 26.92
C TYR A 369 2.26 2.34 25.91
N LEU A 370 2.99 2.38 24.79
CA LEU A 370 2.76 3.35 23.72
C LEU A 370 1.44 3.12 22.98
N HIS A 371 1.06 1.85 22.78
CA HIS A 371 -0.20 1.46 22.14
C HIS A 371 -1.40 1.98 22.94
N TYR A 372 -1.40 1.78 24.26
CA TYR A 372 -2.48 2.25 25.15
C TYR A 372 -2.33 3.70 25.61
N GLY A 373 -1.22 4.37 25.29
CA GLY A 373 -0.97 5.76 25.70
C GLY A 373 -0.77 5.95 27.20
N VAL A 374 -0.24 4.93 27.90
CA VAL A 374 -0.01 4.93 29.34
C VAL A 374 1.47 4.71 29.66
N LYS A 375 1.92 5.13 30.85
CA LYS A 375 3.32 4.93 31.28
C LYS A 375 3.61 3.51 31.76
N THR A 376 2.59 2.82 32.25
CA THR A 376 2.63 1.45 32.77
C THR A 376 1.21 0.87 32.71
N LEU A 377 1.12 -0.45 32.68
CA LEU A 377 -0.11 -1.23 32.74
C LEU A 377 -0.34 -1.82 34.15
N ALA A 378 0.36 -1.28 35.15
CA ALA A 378 0.14 -1.59 36.56
C ALA A 378 -1.27 -1.19 37.04
N ASP A 379 -1.75 -1.91 38.05
CA ASP A 379 -3.13 -1.79 38.56
C ASP A 379 -3.44 -0.48 39.26
N ASP A 380 -2.43 0.28 39.68
CA ASP A 380 -2.60 1.61 40.25
C ASP A 380 -2.87 2.69 39.18
N VAL A 381 -2.49 2.43 37.93
CA VAL A 381 -2.68 3.35 36.80
C VAL A 381 -3.97 3.05 36.04
N LEU A 382 -4.22 1.77 35.71
CA LEU A 382 -5.29 1.36 34.80
C LEU A 382 -6.72 1.75 35.22
N PRO A 383 -7.19 1.49 36.46
CA PRO A 383 -8.60 1.64 36.82
C PRO A 383 -9.15 3.03 36.60
N SER A 384 -8.33 4.07 36.75
CA SER A 384 -8.71 5.46 36.54
C SER A 384 -9.09 5.78 35.08
N SER A 385 -8.54 5.02 34.13
CA SER A 385 -8.71 5.20 32.68
C SER A 385 -9.82 4.33 32.08
N ILE A 386 -10.43 3.44 32.88
CA ILE A 386 -11.52 2.56 32.43
C ILE A 386 -12.89 3.22 32.66
N PRO A 387 -13.83 3.11 31.71
CA PRO A 387 -15.20 3.61 31.89
C PRO A 387 -15.87 3.04 33.15
N ALA A 388 -16.68 3.87 33.82
CA ALA A 388 -17.28 3.53 35.12
C ALA A 388 -18.12 2.25 35.09
N ASP A 389 -18.87 2.05 34.00
CA ASP A 389 -19.76 0.88 33.83
C ASP A 389 -18.97 -0.43 33.81
N PHE A 390 -17.84 -0.46 33.08
CA PHE A 390 -16.94 -1.60 33.06
C PHE A 390 -16.23 -1.79 34.40
N ARG A 391 -15.81 -0.69 35.05
CA ARG A 391 -15.08 -0.73 36.33
C ARG A 391 -15.84 -1.50 37.42
N ALA A 392 -17.15 -1.28 37.56
CA ALA A 392 -17.97 -1.99 38.55
C ALA A 392 -17.96 -3.51 38.33
N SER A 393 -17.99 -3.97 37.07
CA SER A 393 -17.90 -5.39 36.74
C SER A 393 -16.50 -5.97 37.03
N PHE A 394 -15.45 -5.20 36.72
CA PHE A 394 -14.06 -5.59 36.93
C PHE A 394 -13.68 -5.68 38.41
N GLU A 395 -14.19 -4.78 39.25
CA GLU A 395 -14.02 -4.84 40.71
C GLU A 395 -14.58 -6.14 41.28
N LYS A 396 -15.80 -6.53 40.86
CA LYS A 396 -16.40 -7.81 41.24
C LYS A 396 -15.62 -9.02 40.72
N LEU A 397 -15.14 -8.96 39.47
CA LEU A 397 -14.32 -10.03 38.88
C LEU A 397 -12.97 -10.23 39.56
N ARG A 398 -12.44 -9.17 40.20
CA ARG A 398 -11.19 -9.18 40.95
C ARG A 398 -11.35 -9.57 42.42
N GLU A 399 -12.58 -9.75 42.91
CA GLU A 399 -12.83 -10.23 44.28
C GLU A 399 -12.09 -11.56 44.49
N THR A 400 -11.35 -11.70 45.59
CA THR A 400 -10.46 -12.85 45.82
C THR A 400 -11.06 -13.90 46.74
N THR A 401 -12.14 -13.54 47.44
CA THR A 401 -12.70 -14.36 48.52
C THR A 401 -14.01 -15.07 48.15
N ASP A 402 -14.76 -14.58 47.16
CA ASP A 402 -16.08 -15.11 46.81
C ASP A 402 -16.26 -15.33 45.29
N GLY A 403 -16.41 -16.59 44.89
CA GLY A 403 -16.67 -16.98 43.50
C GLY A 403 -18.06 -16.56 42.99
N TYR A 404 -19.05 -16.36 43.87
CA TYR A 404 -20.38 -15.88 43.47
C TYR A 404 -20.31 -14.40 43.04
N ILE A 405 -19.55 -13.57 43.76
CA ILE A 405 -19.32 -12.17 43.37
C ILE A 405 -18.59 -12.10 42.02
N GLN A 406 -17.61 -12.97 41.80
CA GLN A 406 -16.94 -13.07 40.49
C GLN A 406 -17.92 -13.47 39.37
N ASN A 407 -18.84 -14.41 39.63
CA ASN A 407 -19.85 -14.81 38.64
C ASN A 407 -20.84 -13.68 38.35
N ASP A 408 -21.29 -12.95 39.37
CA ASP A 408 -22.13 -11.76 39.21
C ASP A 408 -21.41 -10.67 38.39
N GLY A 409 -20.12 -10.45 38.66
CA GLY A 409 -19.27 -9.57 37.84
C GLY A 409 -19.20 -10.01 36.37
N ALA A 410 -19.09 -11.31 36.10
CA ALA A 410 -19.10 -11.85 34.75
C ALA A 410 -20.47 -11.70 34.06
N ASP A 411 -21.58 -11.88 34.79
CA ASP A 411 -22.93 -11.71 34.24
C ASP A 411 -23.22 -10.24 33.91
N LEU A 412 -22.78 -9.31 34.78
CA LEU A 412 -22.82 -7.88 34.51
C LEU A 412 -22.00 -7.49 33.28
N LEU A 413 -20.76 -7.97 33.19
CA LEU A 413 -19.90 -7.73 32.04
C LEU A 413 -20.53 -8.27 30.75
N ARG A 414 -21.13 -9.47 30.81
CA ARG A 414 -21.82 -10.06 29.65
C ARG A 414 -22.98 -9.20 29.17
N GLU A 415 -23.75 -8.60 30.08
CA GLU A 415 -24.84 -7.70 29.72
C GLU A 415 -24.32 -6.41 29.11
N LEU A 416 -23.28 -5.79 29.69
CA LEU A 416 -22.67 -4.58 29.15
C LEU A 416 -22.16 -4.77 27.72
N LEU A 417 -21.51 -5.90 27.43
CA LEU A 417 -20.98 -6.22 26.11
C LEU A 417 -22.04 -6.38 25.02
N LYS A 418 -23.32 -6.51 25.36
CA LYS A 418 -24.42 -6.49 24.38
C LYS A 418 -24.69 -5.10 23.82
N HIS A 419 -24.41 -4.07 24.62
CA HIS A 419 -24.81 -2.68 24.32
C HIS A 419 -23.60 -1.77 24.12
N THR A 420 -22.42 -2.17 24.59
CA THR A 420 -21.22 -1.34 24.58
C THR A 420 -20.00 -2.16 24.17
N GLN A 421 -19.30 -1.70 23.13
CA GLN A 421 -18.02 -2.28 22.75
C GLN A 421 -16.89 -1.66 23.58
N PRO A 422 -16.00 -2.46 24.19
CA PRO A 422 -14.86 -1.94 24.92
C PRO A 422 -13.82 -1.38 23.94
N ASP A 423 -13.17 -0.28 24.31
CA ASP A 423 -11.93 0.15 23.65
C ASP A 423 -10.77 -0.81 23.96
N GLY A 424 -9.62 -0.63 23.29
CA GLY A 424 -8.47 -1.53 23.43
C GLY A 424 -7.95 -1.63 24.87
N LEU A 425 -7.88 -0.51 25.60
CA LEU A 425 -7.40 -0.52 26.99
C LEU A 425 -8.39 -1.23 27.93
N THR A 426 -9.69 -1.01 27.74
CA THR A 426 -10.77 -1.69 28.47
C THR A 426 -10.77 -3.17 28.17
N ALA A 427 -10.56 -3.57 26.91
CA ALA A 427 -10.46 -4.96 26.50
C ALA A 427 -9.22 -5.65 27.08
N PHE A 428 -8.09 -4.97 27.10
CA PHE A 428 -6.88 -5.43 27.77
C PHE A 428 -7.12 -5.66 29.26
N TYR A 429 -7.71 -4.69 29.96
CA TYR A 429 -7.99 -4.83 31.39
C TYR A 429 -9.07 -5.89 31.67
N MET A 430 -10.06 -6.05 30.77
CA MET A 430 -11.02 -7.16 30.78
C MET A 430 -10.31 -8.52 30.72
N GLY A 431 -9.34 -8.67 29.81
CA GLY A 431 -8.50 -9.87 29.71
C GLY A 431 -7.75 -10.16 31.01
N ARG A 432 -7.11 -9.13 31.59
CA ARG A 432 -6.42 -9.26 32.88
C ARG A 432 -7.37 -9.73 33.99
N THR A 433 -8.50 -9.06 34.16
CA THR A 433 -9.45 -9.41 35.23
C THR A 433 -10.02 -10.82 35.09
N LEU A 434 -10.33 -11.25 33.86
CA LEU A 434 -10.81 -12.60 33.58
C LEU A 434 -9.73 -13.69 33.70
N SER A 435 -8.45 -13.34 33.57
CA SER A 435 -7.34 -14.27 33.83
C SER A 435 -6.89 -14.34 35.29
N ASN A 436 -7.25 -13.36 36.14
CA ASN A 436 -6.74 -13.24 37.51
C ASN A 436 -7.36 -14.22 38.55
N SER A 437 -8.38 -15.04 38.23
CA SER A 437 -9.01 -15.91 39.23
C SER A 437 -8.17 -17.13 39.56
N TYR A 438 -7.72 -17.19 40.81
CA TYR A 438 -7.21 -18.38 41.44
C TYR A 438 -8.38 -19.17 42.07
N GLN A 439 -9.03 -20.05 41.30
CA GLN A 439 -9.88 -21.08 41.88
C GLN A 439 -9.59 -22.43 41.23
N VAL A 440 -9.11 -23.38 42.05
CA VAL A 440 -8.61 -24.70 41.64
C VAL A 440 -9.70 -25.59 41.01
N GLN A 441 -10.97 -25.20 41.12
CA GLN A 441 -12.13 -25.95 40.59
C GLN A 441 -13.14 -25.00 39.94
N MET A 442 -12.79 -24.36 38.82
CA MET A 442 -13.80 -23.71 37.98
C MET A 442 -14.52 -24.78 37.16
N SER A 443 -15.79 -25.04 37.46
CA SER A 443 -16.61 -25.95 36.66
C SER A 443 -17.30 -25.23 35.50
N GLU A 444 -17.58 -25.95 34.41
CA GLU A 444 -18.16 -25.37 33.18
C GLU A 444 -19.52 -24.66 33.37
N SER A 445 -20.19 -24.87 34.50
CA SER A 445 -21.43 -24.16 34.85
C SER A 445 -21.21 -22.71 35.28
N TRP A 446 -19.97 -22.29 35.53
CA TRP A 446 -19.66 -20.96 36.08
C TRP A 446 -19.77 -19.88 35.00
N SER A 447 -20.46 -18.78 35.32
CA SER A 447 -20.72 -17.67 34.40
C SER A 447 -19.43 -17.09 33.82
N ARG A 448 -18.38 -16.95 34.65
CA ARG A 448 -17.08 -16.44 34.23
C ARG A 448 -16.35 -17.33 33.22
N GLN A 449 -16.29 -18.63 33.46
CA GLN A 449 -15.63 -19.56 32.54
C GLN A 449 -16.37 -19.62 31.20
N ARG A 450 -17.71 -19.62 31.24
CA ARG A 450 -18.55 -19.54 30.04
C ARG A 450 -18.32 -18.25 29.27
N LEU A 451 -18.22 -17.11 29.95
CA LEU A 451 -17.91 -15.83 29.32
C LEU A 451 -16.54 -15.84 28.65
N THR A 452 -15.50 -16.32 29.35
CA THR A 452 -14.13 -16.39 28.81
C THR A 452 -14.09 -17.23 27.54
N LYS A 453 -14.67 -18.45 27.57
CA LYS A 453 -14.78 -19.31 26.38
C LYS A 453 -15.55 -18.64 25.24
N ALA A 454 -16.65 -17.93 25.55
CA ALA A 454 -17.44 -17.23 24.54
C ALA A 454 -16.66 -16.07 23.88
N LEU A 455 -15.85 -15.33 24.64
CA LEU A 455 -15.00 -14.26 24.10
C LEU A 455 -13.85 -14.81 23.26
N LEU A 456 -13.22 -15.91 23.71
CA LEU A 456 -12.16 -16.59 22.95
C LEU A 456 -12.64 -17.20 21.63
N ALA A 457 -13.94 -17.46 21.51
CA ALA A 457 -14.57 -17.99 20.29
C ALA A 457 -14.96 -16.90 19.27
N ARG A 458 -14.60 -15.62 19.52
CA ARG A 458 -14.96 -14.47 18.67
C ARG A 458 -13.73 -13.73 18.14
N PRO A 459 -12.95 -14.34 17.23
CA PRO A 459 -11.76 -13.70 16.65
C PRO A 459 -12.08 -12.49 15.78
N ASP A 460 -13.34 -12.32 15.38
CA ASP A 460 -13.87 -11.22 14.58
C ASP A 460 -14.14 -9.95 15.39
N ALA A 461 -14.13 -10.04 16.73
CA ALA A 461 -14.36 -8.88 17.57
C ALA A 461 -13.15 -7.93 17.53
N ALA A 462 -13.40 -6.63 17.31
CA ALA A 462 -12.35 -5.61 17.24
C ALA A 462 -11.44 -5.57 18.49
N TYR A 463 -11.96 -5.98 19.65
CA TYR A 463 -11.25 -6.00 20.92
C TYR A 463 -10.49 -7.32 21.19
N PHE A 464 -10.56 -8.31 20.29
CA PHE A 464 -10.08 -9.67 20.55
C PHE A 464 -8.58 -9.72 20.85
N ALA A 465 -7.76 -9.04 20.05
CA ALA A 465 -6.31 -9.05 20.22
C ALA A 465 -5.88 -8.42 21.56
N ASP A 466 -6.49 -7.29 21.93
CA ASP A 466 -6.24 -6.63 23.22
C ASP A 466 -6.68 -7.48 24.41
N PHE A 467 -7.83 -8.14 24.28
CA PHE A 467 -8.31 -9.08 25.29
C PHE A 467 -7.33 -10.22 25.54
N ILE A 468 -6.83 -10.87 24.48
CA ILE A 468 -5.80 -11.91 24.58
C ILE A 468 -4.51 -11.35 25.20
N ARG A 469 -4.06 -10.17 24.76
CA ARG A 469 -2.88 -9.50 25.30
C ARG A 469 -3.00 -9.27 26.80
N GLY A 470 -4.18 -8.83 27.26
CA GLY A 470 -4.50 -8.68 28.68
C GLY A 470 -4.42 -9.99 29.45
N MET A 471 -4.97 -11.07 28.92
CA MET A 471 -4.88 -12.38 29.57
C MET A 471 -3.42 -12.87 29.69
N LEU A 472 -2.64 -12.75 28.62
CA LEU A 472 -1.21 -13.10 28.64
C LEU A 472 -0.42 -12.22 29.60
N TRP A 473 -0.69 -10.92 29.63
CA TRP A 473 -0.05 -9.98 30.55
C TRP A 473 -0.27 -10.39 32.00
N GLU A 474 -1.49 -10.74 32.36
CA GLU A 474 -1.84 -11.16 33.71
C GLU A 474 -1.20 -12.51 34.12
N ILE A 475 -0.90 -13.36 33.13
CA ILE A 475 -0.16 -14.61 33.35
C ILE A 475 1.31 -14.30 33.66
N VAL A 476 1.94 -13.40 32.91
CA VAL A 476 3.38 -13.13 32.96
C VAL A 476 3.77 -12.14 34.06
N PHE A 477 2.99 -11.08 34.24
CA PHE A 477 3.31 -9.95 35.10
C PHE A 477 2.42 -9.89 36.33
N ASP A 478 2.96 -9.31 37.39
CA ASP A 478 2.19 -8.96 38.58
C ASP A 478 1.48 -7.62 38.43
N LYS A 479 0.78 -7.20 39.50
CA LYS A 479 0.02 -5.95 39.55
C LYS A 479 0.87 -4.68 39.39
N SER A 480 2.19 -4.78 39.49
CA SER A 480 3.16 -3.70 39.36
C SER A 480 3.96 -3.76 38.05
N ASP A 481 3.51 -4.57 37.09
CA ASP A 481 4.23 -4.89 35.84
C ASP A 481 5.59 -5.58 36.06
N ALA A 482 5.88 -6.06 37.27
CA ALA A 482 7.09 -6.83 37.52
C ALA A 482 6.86 -8.28 37.06
N ARG A 483 7.89 -8.86 36.43
CA ARG A 483 7.86 -10.27 36.04
C ARG A 483 7.64 -11.12 37.29
N ARG A 484 6.67 -12.04 37.22
CA ARG A 484 6.40 -12.96 38.32
C ARG A 484 7.57 -13.93 38.50
N SER A 485 7.79 -14.39 39.74
CA SER A 485 8.73 -15.47 40.03
C SER A 485 8.35 -16.76 39.29
N GLU A 486 9.32 -17.66 39.09
CA GLU A 486 9.09 -18.96 38.45
C GLU A 486 7.94 -19.75 39.09
N ASP A 487 7.88 -19.75 40.43
CA ASP A 487 6.79 -20.39 41.18
C ASP A 487 5.42 -19.77 40.84
N GLY A 488 5.36 -18.44 40.78
CA GLY A 488 4.15 -17.71 40.41
C GLY A 488 3.69 -17.98 38.98
N LEU A 489 4.64 -18.08 38.05
CA LEU A 489 4.38 -18.46 36.65
C LEU A 489 3.88 -19.90 36.55
N TYR A 490 4.52 -20.84 37.26
CA TYR A 490 4.14 -22.26 37.23
C TYR A 490 2.74 -22.49 37.80
N HIS A 491 2.38 -21.80 38.88
CA HIS A 491 1.02 -21.84 39.43
C HIS A 491 -0.02 -21.36 38.41
N ARG A 492 0.26 -20.31 37.63
CA ARG A 492 -0.67 -19.78 36.63
C ARG A 492 -0.69 -20.57 35.32
N LYS A 493 0.42 -21.19 34.91
CA LYS A 493 0.45 -22.14 33.78
C LYS A 493 -0.48 -23.34 34.00
N ARG A 494 -0.73 -23.73 35.26
CA ARG A 494 -1.66 -24.82 35.61
C ARG A 494 -3.13 -24.40 35.62
N LEU A 495 -3.46 -23.13 35.35
CA LEU A 495 -4.84 -22.66 35.25
C LEU A 495 -5.41 -22.92 33.85
N ASP A 496 -6.66 -23.36 33.79
CA ASP A 496 -7.40 -23.58 32.54
C ASP A 496 -7.39 -22.34 31.62
N CYS A 497 -7.37 -21.13 32.18
CA CYS A 497 -7.31 -19.89 31.41
C CYS A 497 -6.03 -19.76 30.57
N CYS A 498 -4.87 -20.19 31.09
CA CYS A 498 -3.61 -20.14 30.33
C CYS A 498 -3.67 -21.09 29.13
N ALA A 499 -4.15 -22.32 29.34
CA ALA A 499 -4.33 -23.30 28.28
C ALA A 499 -5.34 -22.83 27.22
N GLN A 500 -6.45 -22.20 27.64
CA GLN A 500 -7.46 -21.64 26.74
C GLN A 500 -6.90 -20.52 25.86
N VAL A 501 -6.15 -19.58 26.45
CA VAL A 501 -5.56 -18.45 25.73
C VAL A 501 -4.50 -18.90 24.74
N LEU A 502 -3.57 -19.76 25.17
CA LEU A 502 -2.56 -20.30 24.25
C LEU A 502 -3.19 -21.19 23.16
N GLY A 503 -4.29 -21.89 23.48
CA GLY A 503 -5.09 -22.61 22.50
C GLY A 503 -5.72 -21.69 21.46
N ALA A 504 -6.29 -20.56 21.89
CA ALA A 504 -6.83 -19.54 20.99
C ALA A 504 -5.74 -18.91 20.11
N VAL A 505 -4.62 -18.49 20.70
CA VAL A 505 -3.46 -17.95 19.98
C VAL A 505 -3.00 -18.93 18.89
N LYS A 506 -2.82 -20.21 19.21
CA LYS A 506 -2.43 -21.25 18.24
C LYS A 506 -3.47 -21.48 17.15
N SER A 507 -4.76 -21.39 17.49
CA SER A 507 -5.85 -21.57 16.53
C SER A 507 -5.96 -20.43 15.54
N TYR A 508 -5.57 -19.20 15.93
CA TYR A 508 -5.77 -18.00 15.14
C TYR A 508 -4.49 -17.36 14.58
N ARG A 509 -3.29 -17.84 14.93
CA ARG A 509 -2.01 -17.32 14.41
C ARG A 509 -1.84 -17.37 12.89
N GLY A 510 -2.59 -18.22 12.19
CA GLY A 510 -2.59 -18.29 10.73
C GLY A 510 -3.53 -17.27 10.06
N THR A 511 -4.48 -16.71 10.82
CA THR A 511 -5.52 -15.81 10.31
C THR A 511 -5.37 -14.37 10.83
N LEU A 512 -4.83 -14.20 12.03
CA LEU A 512 -4.61 -12.91 12.69
C LEU A 512 -3.10 -12.72 12.97
N PRO A 513 -2.41 -11.80 12.28
CA PRO A 513 -0.97 -11.58 12.45
C PRO A 513 -0.56 -11.28 13.90
N GLU A 514 -1.39 -10.56 14.64
CA GLU A 514 -1.17 -10.18 16.04
C GLU A 514 -1.05 -11.41 16.96
N MET A 515 -1.70 -12.53 16.62
CA MET A 515 -1.62 -13.74 17.43
C MET A 515 -0.24 -14.38 17.37
N ALA A 516 0.43 -14.33 16.21
CA ALA A 516 1.81 -14.81 16.10
C ALA A 516 2.77 -13.94 16.94
N SER A 517 2.56 -12.62 16.96
CA SER A 517 3.27 -11.68 17.81
C SER A 517 3.07 -12.00 19.30
N LEU A 518 1.83 -12.26 19.72
CA LEU A 518 1.49 -12.58 21.11
C LEU A 518 2.04 -13.95 21.56
N GLU A 519 2.08 -14.95 20.68
CA GLU A 519 2.74 -16.24 20.96
C GLU A 519 4.23 -16.02 21.27
N ARG A 520 4.93 -15.26 20.41
CA ARG A 520 6.34 -14.94 20.59
C ARG A 520 6.60 -14.10 21.82
N PHE A 521 5.75 -13.12 22.10
CA PHE A 521 5.82 -12.34 23.33
C PHE A 521 5.78 -13.23 24.57
N TYR A 522 4.83 -14.16 24.61
CA TYR A 522 4.72 -15.10 25.72
C TYR A 522 5.99 -15.97 25.84
N GLU A 523 6.48 -16.53 24.73
CA GLU A 523 7.69 -17.35 24.71
C GLU A 523 8.92 -16.58 25.18
N ALA A 524 9.15 -15.36 24.67
CA ALA A 524 10.26 -14.49 25.07
C ALA A 524 10.21 -14.16 26.57
N CYS A 525 9.03 -13.79 27.07
CA CYS A 525 8.84 -13.50 28.50
C CYS A 525 9.09 -14.73 29.39
N ILE A 526 8.69 -15.92 28.95
CA ILE A 526 8.91 -17.15 29.71
C ILE A 526 10.38 -17.56 29.68
N ALA A 527 11.04 -17.51 28.52
CA ALA A 527 12.44 -17.86 28.38
C ALA A 527 13.36 -16.86 29.10
N GLY A 528 12.90 -15.61 29.30
CA GLY A 528 13.77 -14.51 29.72
C GLY A 528 14.85 -14.20 28.70
N ALA A 529 14.67 -14.64 27.46
CA ALA A 529 15.60 -14.44 26.36
C ALA A 529 15.31 -13.10 25.69
N THR A 530 16.37 -12.42 25.30
CA THR A 530 16.30 -11.31 24.35
C THR A 530 16.70 -11.87 23.00
N GLU A 531 15.82 -11.81 22.01
CA GLU A 531 16.15 -12.22 20.65
C GLU A 531 16.08 -11.02 19.70
N ALA A 532 17.03 -10.88 18.80
CA ALA A 532 16.99 -9.89 17.75
C ALA A 532 17.16 -10.54 16.38
N LEU A 533 16.35 -10.12 15.42
CA LEU A 533 16.44 -10.55 14.03
C LEU A 533 16.79 -9.34 13.17
N VAL A 534 17.97 -9.38 12.55
CA VAL A 534 18.38 -8.39 11.55
C VAL A 534 17.82 -8.83 10.21
N VAL A 535 17.02 -7.96 9.59
CA VAL A 535 16.37 -8.24 8.31
C VAL A 535 16.99 -7.33 7.25
N ASP A 536 17.42 -7.95 6.16
CA ASP A 536 18.04 -7.26 5.03
C ASP A 536 17.37 -7.71 3.74
N MET A 537 16.78 -6.74 3.05
CA MET A 537 16.01 -6.94 1.83
C MET A 537 17.01 -7.06 0.68
N LYS A 538 16.80 -8.07 -0.16
CA LYS A 538 17.72 -8.40 -1.25
C LYS A 538 16.92 -8.61 -2.52
N TYR A 539 17.11 -7.71 -3.48
CA TYR A 539 16.47 -7.82 -4.79
C TYR A 539 17.26 -8.74 -5.74
N HIS A 540 17.30 -10.03 -5.39
CA HIS A 540 17.99 -11.10 -6.10
C HIS A 540 17.12 -12.36 -6.22
N THR A 541 17.33 -13.17 -7.25
CA THR A 541 16.68 -14.49 -7.35
C THR A 541 17.33 -15.50 -6.41
N SER A 542 16.60 -16.57 -6.08
CA SER A 542 17.11 -17.70 -5.31
C SER A 542 18.35 -18.32 -5.95
N GLY A 543 18.34 -18.49 -7.28
CA GLY A 543 19.45 -19.05 -8.04
C GLY A 543 20.73 -18.24 -7.89
N HIS A 544 20.64 -16.91 -7.86
CA HIS A 544 21.80 -16.04 -7.64
C HIS A 544 22.41 -16.19 -6.25
N MET A 545 21.56 -16.31 -5.22
CA MET A 545 22.02 -16.44 -3.83
C MET A 545 22.69 -17.78 -3.55
N LEU A 546 22.34 -18.82 -4.31
CA LEU A 546 22.87 -20.18 -4.16
C LEU A 546 24.00 -20.52 -5.14
N ASP A 547 24.32 -19.62 -6.09
CA ASP A 547 25.42 -19.81 -7.03
C ASP A 547 26.79 -19.74 -6.32
N ALA A 548 27.49 -20.87 -6.27
CA ALA A 548 28.79 -21.00 -5.61
C ALA A 548 29.84 -19.98 -6.11
N GLY A 549 29.77 -19.55 -7.37
CA GLY A 549 30.68 -18.55 -7.94
C GLY A 549 30.41 -17.12 -7.44
N LYS A 550 29.15 -16.82 -7.07
CA LYS A 550 28.72 -15.50 -6.58
C LYS A 550 28.65 -15.41 -5.06
N VAL A 551 28.51 -16.55 -4.39
CA VAL A 551 28.50 -16.65 -2.92
C VAL A 551 29.77 -16.04 -2.30
N ALA A 552 30.93 -16.12 -2.96
CA ALA A 552 32.15 -15.48 -2.47
C ALA A 552 32.03 -13.95 -2.40
N GLU A 553 31.48 -13.32 -3.44
CA GLU A 553 31.22 -11.87 -3.48
C GLU A 553 30.15 -11.46 -2.46
N LEU A 554 29.04 -12.22 -2.40
CA LEU A 554 27.96 -11.99 -1.43
C LEU A 554 28.45 -12.14 0.02
N ARG A 555 29.38 -13.06 0.27
CA ARG A 555 30.02 -13.22 1.59
C ARG A 555 30.80 -11.98 1.99
N GLU A 556 31.60 -11.44 1.09
CA GLU A 556 32.45 -10.29 1.37
C GLU A 556 31.65 -9.01 1.61
N ARG A 557 30.58 -8.79 0.83
CA ARG A 557 29.79 -7.56 0.87
C ARG A 557 28.59 -7.63 1.82
N SER A 558 27.75 -8.66 1.71
CA SER A 558 26.45 -8.71 2.40
C SER A 558 26.53 -9.49 3.71
N VAL A 559 27.18 -10.65 3.73
CA VAL A 559 27.28 -11.48 4.95
C VAL A 559 28.12 -10.78 6.01
N ARG A 560 29.25 -10.17 5.62
CA ARG A 560 30.08 -9.37 6.54
C ARG A 560 29.28 -8.23 7.17
N LYS A 561 28.47 -7.51 6.37
CA LYS A 561 27.61 -6.42 6.84
C LYS A 561 26.63 -6.92 7.92
N GLN A 562 26.02 -8.08 7.71
CA GLN A 562 25.14 -8.70 8.71
C GLN A 562 25.87 -9.01 10.02
N PHE A 563 27.03 -9.64 9.98
CA PHE A 563 27.78 -9.93 11.20
C PHE A 563 28.23 -8.67 11.97
N VAL A 564 28.49 -7.55 11.26
CA VAL A 564 28.75 -6.27 11.91
C VAL A 564 27.50 -5.76 12.65
N TYR A 565 26.31 -5.89 12.04
CA TYR A 565 25.05 -5.55 12.70
C TYR A 565 24.79 -6.40 13.94
N GLU A 566 24.96 -7.73 13.82
CA GLU A 566 24.83 -8.64 14.95
C GLU A 566 25.79 -8.29 16.08
N TYR A 567 27.06 -8.05 15.77
CA TYR A 567 28.07 -7.69 16.75
C TYR A 567 27.74 -6.39 17.51
N ARG A 568 27.22 -5.39 16.80
CA ARG A 568 26.83 -4.10 17.39
C ARG A 568 25.60 -4.24 18.26
N LEU A 569 24.59 -4.96 17.77
CA LEU A 569 23.42 -5.29 18.56
C LEU A 569 23.80 -6.10 19.81
N GLN A 570 24.75 -7.03 19.73
CA GLN A 570 25.22 -7.81 20.89
C GLN A 570 25.90 -6.96 21.95
N LYS A 571 26.52 -5.83 21.57
CA LYS A 571 27.13 -4.88 22.50
C LYS A 571 26.11 -3.98 23.17
N THR A 572 25.06 -3.60 22.44
CA THR A 572 23.99 -2.72 22.95
C THR A 572 22.98 -3.50 23.79
N LEU A 573 22.59 -4.69 23.32
CA LEU A 573 21.74 -5.62 24.04
C LEU A 573 22.59 -6.37 25.08
N ALA A 574 22.02 -6.70 26.24
CA ALA A 574 22.77 -7.35 27.32
C ALA A 574 23.49 -8.65 26.90
N GLN A 575 24.54 -9.04 27.63
CA GLN A 575 25.25 -10.31 27.41
C GLN A 575 24.26 -11.48 27.48
N GLY A 576 24.09 -12.20 26.37
CA GLY A 576 23.17 -13.34 26.26
C GLY A 576 21.99 -13.15 25.30
N ALA A 577 21.85 -11.97 24.66
CA ALA A 577 20.89 -11.83 23.56
C ALA A 577 21.22 -12.81 22.41
N SER A 578 20.21 -13.52 21.90
CA SER A 578 20.32 -14.36 20.71
C SER A 578 20.05 -13.51 19.48
N ILE A 579 21.02 -13.39 18.59
CA ILE A 579 20.90 -12.54 17.40
C ILE A 579 21.04 -13.42 16.17
N ALA A 580 20.12 -13.23 15.23
CA ALA A 580 20.12 -13.91 13.95
C ALA A 580 19.96 -12.89 12.82
N SER A 581 20.34 -13.29 11.61
CA SER A 581 20.17 -12.48 10.40
C SER A 581 19.37 -13.23 9.35
N GLU A 582 18.59 -12.48 8.58
CA GLU A 582 17.72 -13.00 7.53
C GLU A 582 17.79 -12.13 6.27
N PHE A 583 17.89 -12.79 5.12
CA PHE A 583 17.73 -12.17 3.81
C PHE A 583 16.35 -12.41 3.25
N CYS A 584 15.65 -11.31 2.96
CA CYS A 584 14.33 -11.34 2.34
C CYS A 584 14.48 -11.21 0.82
N LEU A 585 14.04 -12.25 0.10
CA LEU A 585 14.16 -12.38 -1.35
C LEU A 585 12.78 -12.35 -2.01
N PRO A 586 12.66 -11.77 -3.21
CA PRO A 586 11.41 -11.81 -3.97
C PRO A 586 11.12 -13.21 -4.48
N ALA A 587 9.85 -13.60 -4.39
CA ALA A 587 9.30 -14.83 -4.94
C ALA A 587 7.84 -14.62 -5.37
N TYR A 588 7.29 -15.57 -6.11
CA TYR A 588 5.89 -15.55 -6.51
C TYR A 588 5.12 -16.69 -5.86
N ASP A 589 3.91 -16.38 -5.38
CA ASP A 589 2.90 -17.38 -5.03
C ASP A 589 1.53 -16.89 -5.53
N PRO A 590 0.72 -17.77 -6.18
CA PRO A 590 -0.60 -17.40 -6.67
C PRO A 590 -1.62 -17.07 -5.55
N GLU A 591 -1.35 -17.41 -4.30
CA GLU A 591 -2.19 -17.06 -3.17
C GLU A 591 -1.95 -15.61 -2.71
N GLU A 592 -2.92 -14.72 -2.96
CA GLU A 592 -2.81 -13.27 -2.73
C GLU A 592 -2.61 -12.88 -1.26
N LYS A 593 -3.11 -13.69 -0.33
CA LYS A 593 -2.98 -13.43 1.12
C LYS A 593 -1.67 -13.96 1.70
N LYS A 594 -0.96 -14.82 0.96
CA LYS A 594 0.25 -15.48 1.45
C LYS A 594 1.46 -14.58 1.25
N THR A 595 1.91 -13.92 2.31
CA THR A 595 3.08 -13.03 2.29
C THR A 595 4.41 -13.77 2.23
N VAL A 596 4.52 -14.89 2.96
CA VAL A 596 5.76 -15.68 3.03
C VAL A 596 5.56 -16.94 2.21
N VAL A 597 6.31 -17.08 1.12
CA VAL A 597 6.26 -18.25 0.23
C VAL A 597 6.91 -19.45 0.91
N SER A 598 8.12 -19.25 1.43
CA SER A 598 8.89 -20.25 2.17
C SER A 598 10.01 -19.57 2.99
N VAL A 599 10.62 -20.35 3.90
CA VAL A 599 11.81 -19.95 4.66
C VAL A 599 12.81 -21.10 4.57
N ASP A 600 14.04 -20.80 4.15
CA ASP A 600 15.16 -21.75 4.11
C ASP A 600 16.23 -21.31 5.10
N GLY A 601 16.35 -22.05 6.20
CA GLY A 601 17.33 -21.78 7.26
C GLY A 601 18.64 -22.53 7.11
N ALA A 602 18.80 -23.41 6.11
CA ALA A 602 19.90 -24.39 6.09
C ALA A 602 20.89 -24.21 4.93
N SER A 603 20.52 -23.50 3.86
CA SER A 603 21.31 -23.51 2.61
C SER A 603 22.31 -22.36 2.45
N PHE A 604 22.09 -21.21 3.07
CA PHE A 604 22.89 -20.01 2.80
C PHE A 604 23.95 -19.72 3.87
N ALA A 605 25.14 -19.34 3.40
CA ALA A 605 26.32 -19.07 4.24
C ALA A 605 26.70 -20.17 5.25
N GLY A 606 26.25 -21.42 5.08
CA GLY A 606 26.47 -22.50 6.06
C GLY A 606 25.46 -22.51 7.21
N GLY A 607 24.29 -21.87 7.03
CA GLY A 607 23.20 -21.83 8.01
C GLY A 607 23.22 -20.62 8.95
N PHE A 608 24.16 -19.68 8.77
CA PHE A 608 24.25 -18.48 9.60
C PHE A 608 23.21 -17.41 9.26
N ILE A 609 22.74 -17.37 8.01
CA ILE A 609 21.75 -16.39 7.56
C ILE A 609 20.60 -17.17 6.91
N SER A 610 19.38 -16.97 7.41
CA SER A 610 18.18 -17.57 6.80
C SER A 610 17.78 -16.82 5.54
N LEU A 611 17.24 -17.54 4.57
CA LEU A 611 16.59 -16.95 3.39
C LEU A 611 15.07 -17.00 3.58
N ARG A 612 14.41 -15.85 3.54
CA ARG A 612 12.95 -15.74 3.54
C ARG A 612 12.47 -15.30 2.18
N TYR A 613 11.58 -16.08 1.58
CA TYR A 613 11.00 -15.78 0.28
C TYR A 613 9.64 -15.07 0.47
N LEU A 614 9.54 -13.83 0.02
CA LEU A 614 8.37 -12.99 0.17
C LEU A 614 7.60 -12.90 -1.15
N ASN A 615 6.27 -13.02 -1.08
CA ASN A 615 5.40 -13.02 -2.24
C ASN A 615 5.24 -11.60 -2.81
N VAL A 616 5.90 -11.33 -3.93
CA VAL A 616 5.86 -10.06 -4.64
C VAL A 616 4.43 -9.65 -4.98
N ARG A 617 3.58 -10.58 -5.43
CA ARG A 617 2.20 -10.27 -5.82
C ARG A 617 1.37 -9.79 -4.62
N ALA A 618 1.51 -10.45 -3.46
CA ALA A 618 0.82 -10.05 -2.23
C ALA A 618 1.29 -8.69 -1.72
N LEU A 619 2.60 -8.42 -1.81
CA LEU A 619 3.19 -7.14 -1.39
C LEU A 619 2.76 -5.99 -2.30
N LEU A 620 2.78 -6.18 -3.63
CA LEU A 620 2.29 -5.19 -4.60
C LEU A 620 0.83 -4.82 -4.32
N ALA A 621 -0.02 -5.83 -4.08
CA ALA A 621 -1.44 -5.61 -3.81
C ALA A 621 -1.66 -4.75 -2.56
N ARG A 622 -0.99 -5.07 -1.45
CA ARG A 622 -1.14 -4.31 -0.19
C ARG A 622 -0.55 -2.90 -0.26
N TYR A 623 0.64 -2.77 -0.82
CA TYR A 623 1.35 -1.50 -0.89
C TYR A 623 0.57 -0.48 -1.74
N GLY A 624 -0.05 -0.93 -2.84
CA GLY A 624 -0.84 -0.08 -3.72
C GLY A 624 -2.22 0.32 -3.19
N THR A 625 -2.87 -0.52 -2.37
CA THR A 625 -4.25 -0.27 -1.89
C THR A 625 -4.39 0.81 -0.83
N GLU A 626 -3.33 1.17 -0.11
CA GLU A 626 -3.45 2.09 1.04
C GLU A 626 -3.40 3.59 0.66
N LEU A 627 -3.46 3.92 -0.65
CA LEU A 627 -3.70 5.28 -1.14
C LEU A 627 -5.19 5.67 -1.07
N THR A 628 -6.12 4.71 -1.08
CA THR A 628 -7.58 4.98 -1.16
C THR A 628 -8.26 5.13 0.20
N THR A 629 -7.62 4.76 1.30
CA THR A 629 -8.20 4.88 2.66
C THR A 629 -7.85 6.18 3.38
N SER A 630 -7.14 7.09 2.71
CA SER A 630 -6.79 8.42 3.23
C SER A 630 -7.35 9.51 2.32
N GLY A 631 -8.68 9.58 2.25
CA GLY A 631 -9.46 10.72 1.76
C GLY A 631 -10.27 11.32 2.90
#